data_AF-A0A371GG79-F1
#
_entry.id   AF-A0A371GG79-F1
#
_cell.length_a   1.000
_cell.length_b   1.000
_cell.length_c   1.000
_cell.angle_alpha   90.00
_cell.angle_beta   90.00
_cell.angle_gamma   90.00
#
_symmetry.space_group_name_H-M   'P 1'
#
loop_
_entity.id
_entity.type
_entity.pdbx_description
1 polymer ?
#
loop_
_entity_poly.entity_id
_entity_poly.type
_entity_poly.pdbx_seq_one_letter_code
_entity_poly.pdbx_strand_id
1 'polypeptide(L)'
;MWTISDFLGLCTLSGWNTYTGYACPTCNYDTFPCRLRCSKKWSFLGHRQFLERGHKFRLMKKHFDSTIEERGAPKLLSGSEILKQLQDINVTFESNLESNIKGKRNREEDGPKKWKKKNIFFNLPYWKDNLLRHNLDVMHIKKNNCDNVLYTLLKDDKSKDHLPACQDLKAMGIKEDLWPDENGKYLPLLCQMVTQVTYLIVLMIKTPRYLGLRVMIVTSSCKSLLPLAIHNVLPDSMTVVLVEFFSFFKELCCKRLNILDLDKLQHQILLALCHLEILLL
;
A
#
# COMPACT_ATOMS: atom_id res chain seq x y z
N MET A 1 -17.82 -10.24 13.33
CA MET A 1 -16.40 -10.39 13.72
C MET A 1 -15.53 -10.16 12.50
N TRP A 2 -14.35 -9.57 12.66
CA TRP A 2 -13.35 -9.35 11.60
C TRP A 2 -11.94 -9.61 12.16
N THR A 3 -10.94 -9.71 11.28
CA THR A 3 -9.53 -9.80 11.71
C THR A 3 -8.83 -8.45 11.58
N ILE A 4 -7.86 -8.21 12.46
CA ILE A 4 -6.90 -7.10 12.36
C ILE A 4 -5.50 -7.72 12.37
N SER A 5 -4.66 -7.36 11.41
CA SER A 5 -3.26 -7.83 11.34
C SER A 5 -2.36 -6.83 10.65
N ASP A 6 -1.07 -6.95 10.84
CA ASP A 6 -0.11 -6.32 9.94
C ASP A 6 -0.21 -6.91 8.52
N PHE A 7 0.60 -6.36 7.60
CA PHE A 7 0.56 -6.78 6.20
C PHE A 7 1.07 -8.22 6.00
N LEU A 8 2.00 -8.68 6.84
CA LEU A 8 2.51 -10.04 6.78
C LEU A 8 1.43 -11.04 7.22
N GLY A 9 0.75 -10.75 8.34
CA GLY A 9 -0.39 -11.52 8.83
C GLY A 9 -1.56 -11.54 7.86
N LEU A 10 -1.77 -10.47 7.07
CA LEU A 10 -2.83 -10.41 6.07
C LEU A 10 -2.70 -11.54 5.04
N CYS A 11 -1.48 -11.90 4.62
CA CYS A 11 -1.26 -13.03 3.70
C CYS A 11 -1.81 -14.34 4.28
N THR A 12 -1.48 -14.59 5.54
CA THR A 12 -1.87 -15.82 6.24
C THR A 12 -3.37 -15.85 6.54
N LEU A 13 -3.96 -14.72 6.91
CA LEU A 13 -5.38 -14.63 7.26
C LEU A 13 -6.27 -14.60 6.03
N SER A 14 -5.90 -13.91 4.96
CA SER A 14 -6.71 -13.95 3.73
C SER A 14 -6.54 -15.28 2.98
N GLY A 15 -5.36 -15.91 3.06
CA GLY A 15 -5.00 -16.99 2.15
C GLY A 15 -4.61 -16.48 0.75
N TRP A 16 -4.52 -15.17 0.57
CA TRP A 16 -4.11 -14.49 -0.65
C TRP A 16 -2.60 -14.29 -0.68
N ASN A 17 -1.95 -14.51 -1.83
CA ASN A 17 -0.52 -14.29 -1.99
C ASN A 17 -0.17 -12.80 -2.13
N THR A 18 0.24 -12.19 -1.03
CA THR A 18 0.59 -10.77 -0.97
C THR A 18 1.98 -10.42 -1.52
N TYR A 19 2.82 -11.41 -1.86
CA TYR A 19 4.20 -11.22 -2.32
C TYR A 19 4.32 -10.97 -3.84
N THR A 20 3.20 -10.81 -4.53
CA THR A 20 3.16 -10.62 -5.99
C THR A 20 2.68 -9.22 -6.34
N GLY A 21 2.64 -8.88 -7.63
CA GLY A 21 2.03 -7.64 -8.11
C GLY A 21 0.52 -7.52 -7.81
N TYR A 22 -0.11 -8.58 -7.33
CA TYR A 22 -1.48 -8.52 -6.83
C TYR A 22 -1.43 -8.71 -5.33
N ALA A 23 -0.91 -7.71 -4.64
CA ALA A 23 -0.68 -7.86 -3.21
C ALA A 23 -2.00 -7.77 -2.42
N CYS A 24 -3.05 -7.15 -2.98
CA CYS A 24 -4.23 -6.72 -2.24
C CYS A 24 -5.39 -7.70 -2.42
N PRO A 25 -5.82 -8.41 -1.37
CA PRO A 25 -6.95 -9.33 -1.48
C PRO A 25 -8.27 -8.62 -1.81
N THR A 26 -8.41 -7.34 -1.42
CA THR A 26 -9.62 -6.54 -1.66
C THR A 26 -9.69 -6.00 -3.09
N CYS A 27 -8.55 -5.66 -3.69
CA CYS A 27 -8.48 -5.31 -5.12
C CYS A 27 -8.39 -6.55 -6.00
N ASN A 28 -7.95 -7.68 -5.44
CA ASN A 28 -7.86 -8.96 -6.12
C ASN A 28 -7.03 -8.80 -7.42
N TYR A 29 -7.52 -9.30 -8.55
CA TYR A 29 -6.89 -9.14 -9.86
C TYR A 29 -7.07 -7.74 -10.48
N ASP A 30 -7.92 -6.88 -9.88
CA ASP A 30 -8.18 -5.51 -10.34
C ASP A 30 -7.13 -4.55 -9.74
N THR A 31 -5.87 -4.77 -10.14
CA THR A 31 -4.71 -4.00 -9.71
C THR A 31 -3.70 -3.94 -10.85
N PHE A 32 -3.02 -2.80 -10.99
CA PHE A 32 -1.99 -2.59 -12.02
C PHE A 32 -0.62 -2.51 -11.35
N PRO A 33 0.05 -3.66 -11.14
CA PRO A 33 1.38 -3.66 -10.57
C PRO A 33 2.43 -3.15 -11.54
N CYS A 34 3.34 -2.33 -11.04
CA CYS A 34 4.61 -2.03 -11.70
C CYS A 34 5.73 -2.83 -11.02
N ARG A 35 6.47 -3.64 -11.77
CA ARG A 35 7.68 -4.31 -11.24
C ARG A 35 8.88 -3.40 -11.44
N LEU A 36 9.44 -2.94 -10.33
CA LEU A 36 10.70 -2.23 -10.31
C LEU A 36 11.84 -3.24 -10.54
N ARG A 37 12.58 -3.09 -11.65
CA ARG A 37 13.52 -4.09 -12.16
C ARG A 37 14.82 -4.10 -11.35
N CYS A 38 15.34 -2.93 -11.01
CA CYS A 38 16.59 -2.77 -10.29
C CYS A 38 16.43 -3.10 -8.80
N SER A 39 15.42 -2.52 -8.13
CA SER A 39 15.14 -2.83 -6.72
C SER A 39 14.45 -4.18 -6.48
N LYS A 40 13.95 -4.83 -7.55
CA LYS A 40 13.18 -6.09 -7.47
C LYS A 40 11.96 -6.00 -6.54
N LYS A 41 11.34 -4.83 -6.46
CA LYS A 41 10.12 -4.56 -5.67
C LYS A 41 8.90 -4.40 -6.58
N TRP A 42 7.72 -4.58 -6.00
CA TRP A 42 6.47 -4.20 -6.64
C TRP A 42 6.13 -2.78 -6.19
N SER A 43 5.79 -1.93 -7.16
CA SER A 43 5.22 -0.60 -6.95
C SER A 43 3.75 -0.63 -7.36
N PHE A 44 2.94 0.10 -6.60
CA PHE A 44 1.51 0.20 -6.80
C PHE A 44 1.18 1.67 -6.99
N LEU A 45 0.85 2.01 -8.23
CA LEU A 45 0.58 3.38 -8.70
C LEU A 45 -0.89 3.48 -9.11
N GLY A 46 -1.32 4.67 -9.57
CA GLY A 46 -2.68 4.86 -10.07
C GLY A 46 -3.70 5.11 -8.96
N HIS A 47 -3.34 5.91 -7.96
CA HIS A 47 -4.29 6.31 -6.89
C HIS A 47 -5.43 7.17 -7.44
N ARG A 48 -5.19 7.79 -8.60
CA ARG A 48 -6.17 8.58 -9.35
C ARG A 48 -7.46 7.81 -9.67
N GLN A 49 -7.40 6.47 -9.80
CA GLN A 49 -8.57 5.64 -10.10
C GLN A 49 -9.66 5.71 -9.02
N PHE A 50 -9.30 6.10 -7.80
CA PHE A 50 -10.23 6.26 -6.68
C PHE A 50 -10.86 7.65 -6.61
N LEU A 51 -10.34 8.62 -7.37
CA LEU A 51 -10.95 9.95 -7.49
C LEU A 51 -12.16 9.89 -8.41
N GLU A 52 -13.06 10.87 -8.28
CA GLU A 52 -14.21 11.04 -9.18
C GLU A 52 -13.77 11.22 -10.64
N ARG A 53 -14.59 10.77 -11.60
CA ARG A 53 -14.25 10.75 -13.04
C ARG A 53 -13.83 12.13 -13.59
N GLY A 54 -14.43 13.22 -13.11
CA GLY A 54 -14.13 14.58 -13.53
C GLY A 54 -12.93 15.23 -12.83
N HIS A 55 -12.26 14.52 -11.91
CA HIS A 55 -11.20 15.13 -11.10
C HIS A 55 -9.95 15.48 -11.93
N LYS A 56 -9.43 16.70 -11.77
CA LYS A 56 -8.27 17.24 -12.51
C LYS A 56 -7.06 16.28 -12.59
N PHE A 57 -6.73 15.59 -11.49
CA PHE A 57 -5.59 14.67 -11.45
C PHE A 57 -5.72 13.50 -12.43
N ARG A 58 -6.93 13.03 -12.72
CA ARG A 58 -7.14 11.97 -13.71
C ARG A 58 -6.70 12.40 -15.12
N LEU A 59 -6.77 13.70 -15.43
CA LEU A 59 -6.43 14.26 -16.73
C LEU A 59 -4.95 14.69 -16.84
N MET A 60 -4.25 14.82 -15.71
CA MET A 60 -2.86 15.29 -15.67
C MET A 60 -1.89 14.19 -16.10
N LYS A 61 -1.52 14.14 -17.38
CA LYS A 61 -0.52 13.18 -17.90
C LYS A 61 0.90 13.46 -17.35
N LYS A 62 1.36 14.70 -17.51
CA LYS A 62 2.76 15.11 -17.26
C LYS A 62 3.23 14.94 -15.82
N HIS A 63 2.32 15.00 -14.85
CA HIS A 63 2.65 14.93 -13.41
C HIS A 63 2.52 13.50 -12.84
N PHE A 64 2.16 12.53 -13.68
CA PHE A 64 1.96 11.13 -13.29
C PHE A 64 2.67 10.24 -14.33
N ASP A 65 2.11 9.08 -14.67
CA ASP A 65 2.65 8.07 -15.57
C ASP A 65 2.47 8.38 -17.08
N SER A 66 2.32 9.65 -17.46
CA SER A 66 2.02 10.08 -18.83
C SER A 66 0.68 9.57 -19.41
N THR A 67 -0.19 8.98 -18.59
CA THR A 67 -1.52 8.50 -19.02
C THR A 67 -2.67 9.32 -18.42
N ILE A 68 -3.84 9.25 -19.09
CA ILE A 68 -5.12 9.69 -18.52
C ILE A 68 -5.74 8.50 -17.77
N GLU A 69 -6.26 8.76 -16.57
CA GLU A 69 -6.92 7.75 -15.75
C GLU A 69 -8.42 7.68 -16.04
N GLU A 70 -8.80 6.75 -16.91
CA GLU A 70 -10.20 6.48 -17.27
C GLU A 70 -10.84 5.39 -16.40
N ARG A 71 -10.05 4.62 -15.64
CA ARG A 71 -10.56 3.46 -14.90
C ARG A 71 -11.44 3.88 -13.73
N GLY A 72 -12.35 2.99 -13.35
CA GLY A 72 -13.12 3.11 -12.12
C GLY A 72 -12.33 2.62 -10.91
N ALA A 73 -12.84 2.93 -9.71
CA ALA A 73 -12.33 2.29 -8.50
C ALA A 73 -12.49 0.76 -8.60
N PRO A 74 -11.50 -0.04 -8.16
CA PRO A 74 -11.53 -1.46 -8.44
C PRO A 74 -12.69 -2.16 -7.72
N LYS A 75 -13.31 -3.16 -8.37
CA LYS A 75 -14.56 -3.78 -7.88
C LYS A 75 -14.37 -4.43 -6.51
N LEU A 76 -15.33 -4.19 -5.61
CA LEU A 76 -15.41 -4.89 -4.33
C LEU A 76 -16.05 -6.27 -4.53
N LEU A 77 -15.34 -7.32 -4.12
CA LEU A 77 -15.85 -8.68 -4.19
C LEU A 77 -16.56 -9.07 -2.90
N SER A 78 -17.78 -9.59 -3.07
CA SER A 78 -18.53 -10.26 -2.03
C SER A 78 -17.81 -11.53 -1.56
N GLY A 79 -18.09 -11.99 -0.34
CA GLY A 79 -17.48 -13.24 0.13
C GLY A 79 -17.98 -14.44 -0.68
N SER A 80 -19.18 -14.37 -1.25
CA SER A 80 -19.70 -15.36 -2.19
C SER A 80 -18.89 -15.42 -3.50
N GLU A 81 -18.50 -14.28 -4.07
CA GLU A 81 -17.60 -14.23 -5.23
C GLU A 81 -16.20 -14.78 -4.88
N ILE A 82 -15.68 -14.44 -3.70
CA ILE A 82 -14.41 -15.01 -3.23
C ILE A 82 -14.52 -16.53 -3.03
N LEU A 83 -15.62 -17.03 -2.45
CA LEU A 83 -15.84 -18.46 -2.27
C LEU A 83 -15.83 -19.22 -3.59
N LYS A 84 -16.42 -18.64 -4.66
CA LYS A 84 -16.34 -19.21 -6.02
C LYS A 84 -14.89 -19.32 -6.49
N GLN A 85 -14.07 -18.28 -6.28
CA GLN A 85 -12.65 -18.33 -6.63
C GLN A 85 -11.85 -19.35 -5.81
N LEU A 86 -12.32 -19.70 -4.60
CA LEU A 86 -11.68 -20.67 -3.71
C LEU A 86 -12.11 -22.12 -3.99
N GLN A 87 -13.12 -22.37 -4.83
CA GLN A 87 -13.61 -23.73 -5.14
C GLN A 87 -12.55 -24.59 -5.82
N ASP A 88 -11.68 -23.99 -6.63
CA ASP A 88 -10.65 -24.69 -7.41
C ASP A 88 -9.31 -24.87 -6.69
N ILE A 89 -9.30 -24.67 -5.36
CA ILE A 89 -8.10 -24.79 -4.53
C ILE A 89 -8.19 -26.10 -3.78
N ASN A 90 -7.38 -27.05 -4.21
CA ASN A 90 -7.11 -28.25 -3.43
C ASN A 90 -6.35 -27.83 -2.17
N VAL A 91 -7.06 -27.81 -1.04
CA VAL A 91 -6.47 -27.55 0.27
C VAL A 91 -5.73 -28.82 0.70
N THR A 92 -4.50 -29.01 0.22
CA THR A 92 -3.58 -29.92 0.90
C THR A 92 -3.11 -29.21 2.16
N PHE A 93 -3.73 -29.55 3.30
CA PHE A 93 -3.09 -29.34 4.59
C PHE A 93 -1.85 -30.25 4.60
N GLU A 94 -0.67 -29.71 4.27
CA GLU A 94 0.61 -30.35 4.62
C GLU A 94 0.76 -30.27 6.15
N SER A 95 0.02 -31.12 6.86
CA SER A 95 0.44 -31.61 8.16
C SER A 95 1.30 -32.84 7.92
N ASN A 96 2.58 -32.74 8.29
CA ASN A 96 3.61 -33.79 8.36
C ASN A 96 4.55 -33.92 7.14
N LEU A 97 5.45 -32.94 6.96
CA LEU A 97 6.83 -33.21 6.49
C LEU A 97 7.74 -31.99 6.78
N GLU A 98 7.97 -31.74 8.07
CA GLU A 98 9.24 -31.11 8.46
C GLU A 98 10.35 -32.14 8.27
N SER A 99 10.93 -32.19 7.08
CA SER A 99 12.35 -32.48 6.87
C SER A 99 12.70 -32.40 5.38
N ASN A 100 13.74 -31.60 5.09
CA ASN A 100 14.55 -31.68 3.87
C ASN A 100 13.91 -31.35 2.51
N ILE A 101 13.72 -30.06 2.19
CA ILE A 101 13.91 -29.59 0.81
C ILE A 101 14.65 -28.23 0.79
N LYS A 102 15.99 -28.30 0.79
CA LYS A 102 16.82 -27.28 0.12
C LYS A 102 16.64 -27.49 -1.38
N GLY A 103 15.68 -26.79 -1.99
CA GLY A 103 15.39 -26.92 -3.42
C GLY A 103 14.95 -25.60 -4.02
N LYS A 104 15.74 -25.09 -4.97
CA LYS A 104 15.36 -24.03 -5.91
C LYS A 104 13.97 -24.35 -6.47
N ARG A 105 12.95 -23.55 -6.15
CA ARG A 105 11.66 -23.65 -6.82
C ARG A 105 11.80 -23.04 -8.21
N ASN A 106 11.83 -23.91 -9.23
CA ASN A 106 11.70 -23.50 -10.62
C ASN A 106 10.35 -22.79 -10.79
N ARG A 107 10.41 -21.57 -11.34
CA ARG A 107 9.24 -20.79 -11.76
C ARG A 107 9.02 -21.08 -13.23
N GLU A 108 8.14 -22.01 -13.54
CA GLU A 108 7.65 -22.18 -14.91
C GLU A 108 6.12 -22.25 -14.91
N GLU A 109 5.55 -21.24 -15.61
CA GLU A 109 4.51 -21.36 -16.63
C GLU A 109 3.18 -22.07 -16.32
N ASP A 110 2.62 -21.85 -15.14
CA ASP A 110 1.16 -21.78 -15.00
C ASP A 110 0.82 -20.48 -14.25
N GLY A 111 -0.11 -19.68 -14.79
CA GLY A 111 -0.40 -18.34 -14.25
C GLY A 111 -0.68 -18.44 -12.74
N PRO A 112 0.03 -17.70 -11.87
CA PRO A 112 0.09 -18.08 -10.47
C PRO A 112 -1.26 -17.88 -9.80
N LYS A 113 -1.98 -18.99 -9.52
CA LYS A 113 -3.15 -19.03 -8.62
C LYS A 113 -2.78 -18.22 -7.37
N LYS A 114 -3.48 -17.10 -7.15
CA LYS A 114 -3.14 -16.16 -6.08
C LYS A 114 -3.58 -16.64 -4.72
N TRP A 115 -4.72 -17.31 -4.69
CA TRP A 115 -5.18 -17.98 -3.48
C TRP A 115 -4.31 -19.21 -3.22
N LYS A 116 -3.71 -19.26 -2.04
CA LYS A 116 -2.92 -20.40 -1.57
C LYS A 116 -3.70 -21.35 -0.68
N LYS A 117 -4.75 -20.84 -0.03
CA LYS A 117 -5.59 -21.61 0.89
C LYS A 117 -6.95 -20.97 1.08
N LYS A 118 -7.93 -21.79 1.45
CA LYS A 118 -9.21 -21.34 1.98
C LYS A 118 -9.07 -21.07 3.48
N ASN A 119 -9.40 -19.86 3.91
CA ASN A 119 -9.37 -19.54 5.34
C ASN A 119 -10.55 -20.20 6.10
N ILE A 120 -10.29 -20.70 7.31
CA ILE A 120 -11.28 -21.34 8.20
C ILE A 120 -12.49 -20.46 8.56
N PHE A 121 -12.34 -19.13 8.58
CA PHE A 121 -13.43 -18.20 8.81
C PHE A 121 -14.54 -18.31 7.76
N PHE A 122 -14.27 -18.83 6.55
CA PHE A 122 -15.32 -19.13 5.58
C PHE A 122 -16.25 -20.29 6.00
N ASN A 123 -15.93 -21.02 7.07
CA ASN A 123 -16.85 -21.97 7.69
C ASN A 123 -17.89 -21.27 8.58
N LEU A 124 -17.65 -20.00 8.94
CA LEU A 124 -18.61 -19.21 9.72
C LEU A 124 -19.71 -18.66 8.80
N PRO A 125 -21.00 -18.90 9.09
CA PRO A 125 -22.10 -18.55 8.19
C PRO A 125 -22.13 -17.08 7.74
N TYR A 126 -21.76 -16.15 8.63
CA TYR A 126 -21.78 -14.71 8.39
C TYR A 126 -20.56 -14.18 7.61
N TRP A 127 -19.49 -14.97 7.47
CA TRP A 127 -18.23 -14.46 6.93
C TRP A 127 -18.30 -14.12 5.44
N LYS A 128 -19.12 -14.88 4.70
CA LYS A 128 -19.37 -14.63 3.27
C LYS A 128 -20.09 -13.29 3.02
N ASP A 129 -20.89 -12.85 3.99
CA ASP A 129 -21.69 -11.63 3.91
C ASP A 129 -20.94 -10.43 4.52
N ASN A 130 -19.89 -10.67 5.30
CA ASN A 130 -19.04 -9.62 5.86
C ASN A 130 -18.17 -8.99 4.77
N LEU A 131 -18.35 -7.69 4.49
CA LEU A 131 -17.49 -6.93 3.57
C LEU A 131 -16.11 -6.58 4.16
N LEU A 132 -16.01 -6.51 5.50
CA LEU A 132 -14.81 -6.13 6.24
C LEU A 132 -14.15 -7.35 6.89
N ARG A 133 -13.74 -8.32 6.09
CA ARG A 133 -13.14 -9.58 6.59
C ARG A 133 -11.77 -9.35 7.21
N HIS A 134 -10.88 -8.71 6.46
CA HIS A 134 -9.49 -8.52 6.84
C HIS A 134 -9.13 -7.05 6.86
N ASN A 135 -8.81 -6.54 8.04
CA ASN A 135 -8.42 -5.16 8.26
C ASN A 135 -6.94 -5.11 8.61
N LEU A 136 -6.27 -4.03 8.21
CA LEU A 136 -4.87 -3.82 8.53
C LEU A 136 -4.72 -3.10 9.87
N ASP A 137 -3.64 -3.43 10.58
CA ASP A 137 -3.19 -2.69 11.75
C ASP A 137 -2.64 -1.32 11.32
N VAL A 138 -3.50 -0.32 11.41
CA VAL A 138 -3.19 1.09 11.09
C VAL A 138 -2.03 1.62 11.94
N MET A 139 -1.88 1.16 13.17
CA MET A 139 -0.80 1.61 14.05
C MET A 139 0.55 1.12 13.53
N HIS A 140 0.62 -0.14 13.08
CA HIS A 140 1.81 -0.69 12.46
C HIS A 140 2.15 0.01 11.14
N ILE A 141 1.13 0.27 10.29
CA ILE A 141 1.30 1.03 9.04
C ILE A 141 1.87 2.42 9.32
N LYS A 142 1.27 3.15 10.27
CA LYS A 142 1.70 4.49 10.65
C LYS A 142 3.16 4.49 11.07
N LYS A 143 3.53 3.58 11.98
CA LYS A 143 4.91 3.47 12.48
C LYS A 143 5.88 3.24 11.32
N ASN A 144 5.60 2.26 10.46
CA ASN A 144 6.44 1.95 9.30
C ASN A 144 6.62 3.16 8.36
N ASN A 145 5.54 3.91 8.11
CA ASN A 145 5.60 5.10 7.27
C ASN A 145 6.44 6.21 7.90
N CYS A 146 6.28 6.46 9.21
CA CYS A 146 7.06 7.46 9.94
C CYS A 146 8.55 7.08 9.98
N ASP A 147 8.86 5.82 10.27
CA ASP A 147 10.24 5.32 10.30
C ASP A 147 10.89 5.45 8.91
N ASN A 148 10.19 5.14 7.82
CA ASN A 148 10.71 5.31 6.46
C ASN A 148 11.04 6.78 6.13
N VAL A 149 10.17 7.72 6.49
CA VAL A 149 10.45 9.16 6.31
C VAL A 149 11.66 9.57 7.13
N LEU A 150 11.72 9.16 8.40
CA LEU A 150 12.82 9.48 9.29
C LEU A 150 14.16 8.94 8.79
N TYR A 151 14.22 7.66 8.39
CA TYR A 151 15.45 7.05 7.86
C TYR A 151 15.92 7.74 6.57
N THR A 152 14.97 8.19 5.74
CA THR A 152 15.29 8.96 4.53
C THR A 152 15.91 10.32 4.88
N LEU A 153 15.32 11.06 5.83
CA LEU A 153 15.84 12.35 6.28
C LEU A 153 17.22 12.25 6.94
N LEU A 154 17.45 11.17 7.71
CA LEU A 154 18.71 10.94 8.42
C LEU A 154 19.80 10.33 7.54
N LYS A 155 19.49 9.95 6.29
CA LYS A 155 20.38 9.18 5.39
C LYS A 155 20.92 7.92 6.08
N ASP A 156 20.04 7.26 6.82
CA ASP A 156 20.32 6.03 7.55
C ASP A 156 20.41 4.84 6.59
N ASP A 157 21.13 3.79 6.96
CA ASP A 157 21.29 2.58 6.14
C ASP A 157 19.95 1.84 5.90
N LYS A 158 18.95 2.08 6.75
CA LYS A 158 17.58 1.56 6.60
C LYS A 158 16.71 2.37 5.64
N SER A 159 17.23 3.48 5.12
CA SER A 159 16.55 4.31 4.13
C SER A 159 16.08 3.48 2.94
N LYS A 160 14.92 3.87 2.38
CA LYS A 160 14.42 3.31 1.12
C LYS A 160 14.99 4.03 -0.10
N ASP A 161 15.71 5.13 0.13
CA ASP A 161 16.52 5.81 -0.86
C ASP A 161 17.88 5.11 -0.98
N HIS A 162 18.02 4.30 -2.03
CA HIS A 162 19.19 3.48 -2.31
C HIS A 162 19.43 3.43 -3.82
N LEU A 163 20.67 3.17 -4.25
CA LEU A 163 21.07 3.17 -5.66
C LEU A 163 20.11 2.40 -6.60
N PRO A 164 19.63 1.18 -6.26
CA PRO A 164 18.67 0.47 -7.11
C PRO A 164 17.35 1.22 -7.32
N ALA A 165 16.88 2.03 -6.35
CA ALA A 165 15.68 2.85 -6.51
C ALA A 165 15.89 3.97 -7.53
N CYS A 166 17.03 4.68 -7.47
CA CYS A 166 17.30 5.74 -8.45
C CYS A 166 17.55 5.18 -9.86
N GLN A 167 18.11 3.97 -9.96
CA GLN A 167 18.18 3.25 -11.24
C GLN A 167 16.79 2.86 -11.77
N ASP A 168 15.83 2.53 -10.89
CA ASP A 168 14.45 2.28 -11.30
C ASP A 168 13.80 3.56 -11.88
N LEU A 169 14.05 4.75 -11.30
CA LEU A 169 13.57 6.02 -11.87
C LEU A 169 14.12 6.26 -13.28
N LYS A 170 15.42 6.02 -13.48
CA LYS A 170 16.06 6.07 -14.80
C LYS A 170 15.46 5.08 -15.78
N ALA A 171 15.20 3.85 -15.35
CA ALA A 171 14.55 2.82 -16.18
C ALA A 171 13.09 3.16 -16.53
N MET A 172 12.41 3.94 -15.69
CA MET A 172 11.06 4.44 -15.93
C MET A 172 11.02 5.72 -16.77
N GLY A 173 12.17 6.38 -17.00
CA GLY A 173 12.25 7.63 -17.75
C GLY A 173 11.65 8.84 -17.01
N ILE A 174 11.73 8.84 -15.68
CA ILE A 174 11.15 9.88 -14.81
C ILE A 174 12.22 10.47 -13.87
N LYS A 175 12.03 11.72 -13.42
CA LYS A 175 12.93 12.46 -12.50
C LYS A 175 14.40 12.38 -12.91
N GLU A 176 14.73 12.91 -14.09
CA GLU A 176 16.09 12.93 -14.65
C GLU A 176 17.12 13.53 -13.68
N ASP A 177 16.69 14.54 -12.95
CA ASP A 177 17.38 15.24 -11.87
C ASP A 177 17.78 14.34 -10.67
N LEU A 178 17.21 13.15 -10.55
CA LEU A 178 17.52 12.15 -9.51
C LEU A 178 18.29 10.94 -10.03
N TRP A 179 18.65 10.91 -11.30
CA TRP A 179 19.36 9.77 -11.87
C TRP A 179 20.77 9.65 -11.29
N PRO A 180 21.24 8.42 -11.04
CA PRO A 180 22.62 8.23 -10.64
C PRO A 180 23.56 8.63 -11.76
N ASP A 181 24.68 9.27 -11.39
CA ASP A 181 25.79 9.53 -12.29
C ASP A 181 26.48 8.23 -12.73
N GLU A 182 27.44 8.34 -13.65
CA GLU A 182 28.20 7.18 -14.16
C GLU A 182 28.98 6.43 -13.06
N ASN A 183 29.26 7.10 -11.94
CA ASN A 183 29.94 6.54 -10.77
C ASN A 183 28.98 6.00 -9.70
N GLY A 184 27.66 6.04 -9.93
CA GLY A 184 26.64 5.60 -8.99
C GLY A 184 26.35 6.56 -7.83
N LYS A 185 26.81 7.81 -7.88
CA LYS A 185 26.40 8.87 -6.95
C LYS A 185 25.07 9.46 -7.39
N TYR A 186 24.22 9.79 -6.43
CA TYR A 186 22.89 10.38 -6.66
C TYR A 186 22.53 11.33 -5.52
N LEU A 187 21.49 12.14 -5.70
CA LEU A 187 20.98 13.05 -4.67
C LEU A 187 20.01 12.29 -3.74
N PRO A 188 20.34 12.01 -2.46
CA PRO A 188 19.63 11.01 -1.65
C PRO A 188 18.31 11.43 -0.99
N LEU A 189 17.61 12.46 -1.50
CA LEU A 189 16.48 13.03 -0.76
C LEU A 189 15.08 12.53 -1.20
N LEU A 190 14.96 11.85 -2.35
CA LEU A 190 13.67 11.78 -3.06
C LEU A 190 13.32 10.45 -3.72
N CYS A 191 14.23 9.47 -3.77
CA CYS A 191 14.05 8.35 -4.70
C CYS A 191 13.01 7.30 -4.27
N GLN A 192 12.50 7.26 -3.01
CA GLN A 192 11.42 6.33 -2.65
C GLN A 192 10.75 6.56 -1.27
N MET A 193 9.84 7.52 -1.16
CA MET A 193 9.02 7.64 0.07
C MET A 193 7.82 6.65 0.10
N VAL A 194 7.42 5.99 -1.00
CA VAL A 194 6.01 5.53 -1.10
C VAL A 194 5.73 4.10 -1.59
N THR A 195 6.71 3.29 -2.02
CA THR A 195 6.40 1.94 -2.55
C THR A 195 5.69 0.99 -1.58
N GLN A 196 5.78 1.19 -0.26
CA GLN A 196 4.93 0.50 0.73
C GLN A 196 3.76 1.35 1.25
N VAL A 197 3.89 2.67 1.20
CA VAL A 197 3.00 3.63 1.85
C VAL A 197 1.66 3.74 1.10
N THR A 198 1.67 3.81 -0.23
CA THR A 198 0.47 3.93 -1.06
C THR A 198 -0.39 2.66 -1.04
N TYR A 199 0.28 1.53 -1.10
CA TYR A 199 -0.37 0.23 -1.25
C TYR A 199 -1.13 -0.22 0.01
N LEU A 200 -0.64 0.12 1.21
CA LEU A 200 -1.32 -0.17 2.49
C LEU A 200 -2.56 0.70 2.71
N ILE A 201 -2.66 1.83 2.03
CA ILE A 201 -3.71 2.84 2.24
C ILE A 201 -4.86 2.65 1.26
N VAL A 202 -4.59 2.15 0.04
CA VAL A 202 -5.63 1.66 -0.89
C VAL A 202 -6.52 0.58 -0.25
N LEU A 203 -5.96 -0.26 0.64
CA LEU A 203 -6.72 -1.23 1.44
C LEU A 203 -7.68 -0.57 2.46
N MET A 204 -7.33 0.62 2.99
CA MET A 204 -8.16 1.37 3.94
C MET A 204 -9.24 2.22 3.26
N ILE A 205 -8.97 2.73 2.05
CA ILE A 205 -9.88 3.59 1.27
C ILE A 205 -11.14 2.83 0.80
N LYS A 206 -11.05 1.51 0.62
CA LYS A 206 -12.14 0.69 0.07
C LYS A 206 -13.26 0.34 1.07
N THR A 207 -13.20 0.84 2.30
CA THR A 207 -14.17 0.50 3.36
C THR A 207 -14.86 1.74 3.96
N PRO A 208 -15.56 2.59 3.17
CA PRO A 208 -16.15 3.83 3.69
C PRO A 208 -17.28 3.58 4.69
N ARG A 209 -18.13 2.58 4.43
CA ARG A 209 -19.46 2.49 5.07
C ARG A 209 -19.44 1.97 6.52
N TYR A 210 -18.31 1.49 7.03
CA TYR A 210 -18.27 0.79 8.32
C TYR A 210 -16.98 1.02 9.11
N LEU A 211 -16.37 2.20 9.01
CA LEU A 211 -15.27 2.67 9.88
C LEU A 211 -15.73 2.94 11.34
N GLY A 212 -16.80 2.27 11.78
CA GLY A 212 -17.37 2.36 13.13
C GLY A 212 -16.69 1.47 14.17
N LEU A 213 -15.54 0.84 13.86
CA LEU A 213 -14.94 -0.16 14.73
C LEU A 213 -13.51 0.21 15.15
N ARG A 214 -13.48 0.99 16.23
CA ARG A 214 -12.42 1.18 17.24
C ARG A 214 -11.01 0.79 16.80
N VAL A 215 -10.22 1.78 16.39
CA VAL A 215 -8.75 1.71 16.33
C VAL A 215 -8.20 1.74 17.76
N MET A 216 -7.46 0.69 18.14
CA MET A 216 -6.80 0.56 19.44
C MET A 216 -5.61 1.54 19.54
N ILE A 217 -5.44 2.13 20.73
CA ILE A 217 -4.62 3.34 20.99
C ILE A 217 -3.13 3.01 21.24
N VAL A 218 -2.25 3.98 20.90
CA VAL A 218 -0.86 4.26 21.38
C VAL A 218 0.26 3.61 20.53
N THR A 219 1.17 4.36 19.87
CA THR A 219 2.35 5.06 20.44
C THR A 219 2.67 6.43 19.81
N SER A 220 3.57 7.16 20.48
CA SER A 220 3.68 8.62 20.61
C SER A 220 4.72 9.32 19.73
N SER A 221 5.56 8.62 18.96
CA SER A 221 6.73 9.24 18.32
C SER A 221 6.42 10.12 17.10
N CYS A 222 5.31 9.85 16.40
CA CYS A 222 5.00 10.52 15.13
C CYS A 222 3.94 11.64 15.24
N LYS A 223 3.44 11.94 16.45
CA LYS A 223 2.27 12.82 16.64
C LYS A 223 2.56 14.33 16.67
N SER A 224 3.81 14.75 16.83
CA SER A 224 4.14 16.17 16.99
C SER A 224 5.50 16.58 16.42
N LEU A 225 6.54 15.75 16.56
CA LEU A 225 7.91 16.15 16.22
C LEU A 225 8.24 15.99 14.73
N LEU A 226 7.74 14.94 14.06
CA LEU A 226 8.10 14.68 12.66
C LEU A 226 7.60 15.76 11.69
N PRO A 227 6.33 16.22 11.75
CA PRO A 227 5.87 17.34 10.90
C PRO A 227 6.66 18.63 11.13
N LEU A 228 7.06 18.91 12.38
CA LEU A 228 7.86 20.09 12.72
C LEU A 228 9.31 19.96 12.24
N ALA A 229 9.89 18.76 12.33
CA ALA A 229 11.24 18.48 11.85
C ALA A 229 11.33 18.56 10.32
N ILE A 230 10.28 18.13 9.60
CA ILE A 230 10.22 18.16 8.14
C ILE A 230 10.24 19.61 7.61
N HIS A 231 9.54 20.53 8.28
CA HIS A 231 9.37 21.92 7.82
C HIS A 231 10.68 22.69 7.64
N ASN A 232 11.73 22.34 8.40
CA ASN A 232 13.03 23.01 8.32
C ASN A 232 14.05 22.28 7.43
N VAL A 233 13.68 21.13 6.87
CA VAL A 233 14.62 20.24 6.15
C VAL A 233 14.18 19.99 4.71
N LEU A 234 12.88 19.94 4.43
CA LEU A 234 12.34 19.67 3.09
C LEU A 234 11.78 20.94 2.44
N PRO A 235 11.76 21.00 1.09
CA PRO A 235 11.03 22.02 0.35
C PRO A 235 9.56 22.10 0.76
N ASP A 236 8.98 23.31 0.74
CA ASP A 236 7.59 23.56 1.15
C ASP A 236 6.59 22.64 0.44
N SER A 237 6.80 22.39 -0.86
CA SER A 237 5.93 21.52 -1.66
C SER A 237 5.88 20.08 -1.14
N MET A 238 6.95 19.58 -0.53
CA MET A 238 7.01 18.23 0.04
C MET A 238 6.51 18.21 1.49
N THR A 239 6.83 19.25 2.24
CA THR A 239 6.37 19.44 3.62
C THR A 239 4.85 19.41 3.68
N VAL A 240 4.16 20.18 2.83
CA VAL A 240 2.69 20.23 2.80
C VAL A 240 2.09 18.85 2.57
N VAL A 241 2.59 18.12 1.57
CA VAL A 241 2.07 16.79 1.22
C VAL A 241 2.29 15.78 2.34
N LEU A 242 3.47 15.77 2.97
CA LEU A 242 3.74 14.88 4.10
C LEU A 242 2.91 15.25 5.33
N VAL A 243 2.70 16.54 5.59
CA VAL A 243 1.84 16.99 6.70
C VAL A 243 0.40 16.54 6.49
N GLU A 244 -0.17 16.73 5.29
CA GLU A 244 -1.51 16.23 4.93
C GLU A 244 -1.61 14.71 5.07
N PHE A 245 -0.58 14.01 4.60
CA PHE A 245 -0.51 12.56 4.69
C PHE A 245 -0.49 12.06 6.15
N PHE A 246 0.31 12.69 7.02
CA PHE A 246 0.39 12.32 8.43
C PHE A 246 -0.79 12.82 9.25
N SER A 247 -1.49 13.89 8.84
CA SER A 247 -2.71 14.35 9.50
C SER A 247 -3.82 13.31 9.40
N PHE A 248 -3.93 12.61 8.26
CA PHE A 248 -4.84 11.47 8.13
C PHE A 248 -4.62 10.41 9.23
N PHE A 249 -3.36 9.98 9.45
CA PHE A 249 -3.04 9.03 10.52
C PHE A 249 -3.15 9.62 11.94
N LYS A 250 -3.17 10.94 12.07
CA LYS A 250 -3.45 11.60 13.35
C LYS A 250 -4.93 11.47 13.67
N GLU A 251 -5.79 11.85 12.72
CA GLU A 251 -7.25 11.81 12.84
C GLU A 251 -7.78 10.38 12.96
N LEU A 252 -7.30 9.46 12.12
CA LEU A 252 -7.70 8.05 12.15
C LEU A 252 -7.34 7.35 13.47
N CYS A 253 -6.22 7.75 14.10
CA CYS A 253 -5.76 7.20 15.38
C CYS A 253 -6.16 8.07 16.59
N CYS A 254 -7.15 8.95 16.44
CA CYS A 254 -7.71 9.73 17.54
C CYS A 254 -8.49 8.84 18.52
N LYS A 255 -8.58 9.28 19.79
CA LYS A 255 -9.33 8.54 20.83
C LYS A 255 -10.82 8.41 20.52
N ARG A 256 -11.36 9.37 19.76
CA ARG A 256 -12.75 9.41 19.30
C ARG A 256 -12.71 9.73 17.81
N LEU A 257 -13.27 8.84 17.01
CA LEU A 257 -13.42 9.02 15.57
C LEU A 257 -14.90 9.30 15.29
N ASN A 258 -15.17 10.39 14.59
CA ASN A 258 -16.51 10.76 14.20
C ASN A 258 -16.84 10.10 12.85
N ILE A 259 -17.97 9.40 12.79
CA ILE A 259 -18.40 8.67 11.60
C ILE A 259 -18.70 9.64 10.44
N LEU A 260 -19.16 10.86 10.76
CA LEU A 260 -19.45 11.88 9.75
C LEU A 260 -18.20 12.41 9.06
N ASP A 261 -17.04 12.29 9.70
CA ASP A 261 -15.76 12.77 9.16
C ASP A 261 -15.04 11.71 8.30
N LEU A 262 -15.59 10.50 8.19
CA LEU A 262 -14.96 9.39 7.47
C LEU A 262 -14.87 9.61 5.96
N ASP A 263 -15.94 10.13 5.36
CA ASP A 263 -15.94 10.44 3.93
C ASP A 263 -14.92 11.54 3.60
N LYS A 264 -14.81 12.53 4.50
CA LYS A 264 -13.79 13.56 4.42
C LYS A 264 -12.38 12.97 4.54
N LEU A 265 -12.15 12.09 5.52
CA LEU A 265 -10.87 11.42 5.72
C LEU A 265 -10.47 10.58 4.50
N GLN A 266 -11.44 9.86 3.91
CA GLN A 266 -11.22 9.09 2.69
C GLN A 266 -10.83 10.00 1.52
N HIS A 267 -11.53 11.12 1.34
CA HIS A 267 -11.19 12.07 0.29
C HIS A 267 -9.80 12.69 0.49
N GLN A 268 -9.48 13.10 1.72
CA GLN A 268 -8.18 13.68 2.08
C GLN A 268 -7.03 12.71 1.80
N ILE A 269 -7.15 11.45 2.21
CA ILE A 269 -6.08 10.48 1.98
C ILE A 269 -5.90 10.18 0.50
N LEU A 270 -6.99 10.17 -0.29
CA LEU A 270 -6.90 10.00 -1.73
C LEU A 270 -6.11 11.11 -2.42
N LEU A 271 -6.36 12.36 -2.02
CA LEU A 271 -5.60 13.50 -2.52
C LEU A 271 -4.15 13.43 -2.07
N ALA A 272 -3.89 13.12 -0.79
CA ALA A 272 -2.53 13.00 -0.27
C ALA A 272 -1.73 11.92 -1.00
N LEU A 273 -2.33 10.75 -1.30
CA LEU A 273 -1.69 9.71 -2.10
C LEU A 273 -1.38 10.15 -3.53
N CYS A 274 -2.28 10.92 -4.16
CA CYS A 274 -2.04 11.45 -5.49
C CYS A 274 -0.93 12.51 -5.49
N HIS A 275 -0.91 13.41 -4.51
CA HIS A 275 0.19 14.37 -4.35
C HIS A 275 1.52 13.68 -4.10
N LEU A 276 1.53 12.64 -3.27
CA LEU A 276 2.71 11.80 -3.06
C LEU A 276 3.17 11.13 -4.36
N GLU A 277 2.24 10.63 -5.17
CA GLU A 277 2.54 10.06 -6.48
C GLU A 277 3.17 11.11 -7.42
N ILE A 278 2.67 12.35 -7.45
CA ILE A 278 3.25 13.47 -8.23
C ILE A 278 4.65 13.87 -7.75
N LEU A 279 4.89 13.83 -6.44
CA LEU A 279 6.22 14.17 -5.92
C LEU A 279 7.26 13.13 -6.30
N LEU A 280 6.84 11.87 -6.46
CA LEU A 280 7.72 10.71 -6.56
C LEU A 280 7.81 10.12 -7.98
N LEU A 281 6.88 10.47 -8.87
CA LEU A 281 6.95 10.25 -10.31
C LEU A 281 7.37 11.54 -11.02
#